data_AF-S3VAR9-F1
#
_entry.id   AF-S3VAR9-F1
#
_cell.length_a   1.000
_cell.length_b   1.000
_cell.length_c   1.000
_cell.angle_alpha   90.00
_cell.angle_beta   90.00
_cell.angle_gamma   90.00
#
_symmetry.space_group_name_H-M   'P 1'
#
loop_
_entity.id
_entity.type
_entity.pdbx_description
1 polymer ?
#
loop_
_entity_poly.entity_id
_entity_poly.type
_entity_poly.pdbx_seq_one_letter_code
_entity_poly.pdbx_strand_id
1 'polypeptide(L)'
;MKRFLRISLKSFSIGFILLLTLGFPSKSNAQTVTAANSKDENNKHSSDSATPSVNNPNIDPKSRAYSIRKRSWIVLRYLRTTLLNFGRKNEWDALISEYSKAESTFQRGEWESASTSFQALKGKLDQIAEAQSKDVLAKSDALEKELQPKIVDLKINKDAEGRQYVPVMEKHLQIFRDTWLAGKGERDSGNQGQGLYFAKQGLLQLYKAKILLEKSKEGKLESEAKLSKNRVLETDYLSSDEVKYWDDCLEVLTESEEVHRRKEKDAIRKIYQQRKGSLPSETKQGDAPGAKATSGTEAGKK
;
A
#
# COMPACT_ATOMS: atom_id res chain seq x y z
N MET A 1 21.32 -60.65 4.42
CA MET A 1 22.38 -59.65 4.62
C MET A 1 21.87 -58.31 4.07
N LYS A 2 21.19 -57.48 4.88
CA LYS A 2 21.73 -56.24 5.48
C LYS A 2 22.71 -55.48 4.59
N ARG A 3 22.25 -54.37 3.98
CA ARG A 3 22.84 -53.02 4.15
C ARG A 3 21.89 -51.95 3.58
N PHE A 4 21.26 -51.24 4.51
CA PHE A 4 20.66 -49.93 4.32
C PHE A 4 21.74 -48.93 3.90
N LEU A 5 21.46 -48.06 2.92
CA LEU A 5 22.16 -46.80 2.77
C LEU A 5 21.20 -45.66 3.14
N ARG A 6 21.43 -45.13 4.35
CA ARG A 6 20.80 -43.92 4.87
C ARG A 6 21.36 -42.72 4.11
N ILE A 7 20.49 -41.94 3.47
CA ILE A 7 20.85 -40.59 3.02
C ILE A 7 20.41 -39.62 4.12
N SER A 8 21.43 -38.94 4.64
CA SER A 8 21.42 -38.01 5.77
C SER A 8 20.63 -36.74 5.44
N LEU A 9 19.57 -36.47 6.22
CA LEU A 9 19.02 -35.12 6.37
C LEU A 9 20.08 -34.28 7.09
N LYS A 10 20.75 -33.38 6.36
CA LYS A 10 21.50 -32.28 6.97
C LYS A 10 20.57 -31.09 7.14
N SER A 11 20.36 -30.74 8.40
CA SER A 11 19.63 -29.60 8.92
C SER A 11 20.09 -28.30 8.25
N PHE A 12 19.16 -27.58 7.63
CA PHE A 12 19.39 -26.22 7.15
C PHE A 12 19.01 -25.25 8.29
N SER A 13 19.99 -24.94 9.14
CA SER A 13 19.90 -23.85 10.11
C SER A 13 20.01 -22.52 9.36
N ILE A 14 18.90 -21.81 9.21
CA ILE A 14 18.92 -20.40 8.78
C ILE A 14 19.05 -19.54 10.04
N GLY A 15 20.16 -18.82 10.09
CA GLY A 15 20.54 -17.92 11.16
C GLY A 15 19.53 -16.79 11.35
N PHE A 16 19.04 -16.70 12.58
CA PHE A 16 18.30 -15.56 13.10
C PHE A 16 19.34 -14.48 13.47
N ILE A 17 19.56 -13.50 12.59
CA ILE A 17 20.35 -12.32 12.96
C ILE A 17 19.42 -11.30 13.59
N LEU A 18 19.60 -11.19 14.90
CA LEU A 18 19.13 -10.16 15.81
C LEU A 18 19.57 -8.78 15.31
N LEU A 19 18.65 -7.82 15.15
CA LEU A 19 18.98 -6.40 15.22
C LEU A 19 18.29 -5.78 16.44
N LEU A 20 19.15 -5.42 17.38
CA LEU A 20 18.93 -4.75 18.66
C LEU A 20 17.89 -3.62 18.63
N THR A 21 16.82 -3.78 19.40
CA THR A 21 16.04 -2.66 19.94
C THR A 21 16.77 -2.07 21.13
N LEU A 22 17.42 -0.91 20.94
CA LEU A 22 17.88 -0.08 22.05
C LEU A 22 16.67 0.44 22.82
N GLY A 23 16.62 0.10 24.10
CA GLY A 23 15.63 0.61 25.04
C GLY A 23 15.84 2.08 25.35
N PHE A 24 14.75 2.83 25.40
CA PHE A 24 14.68 4.09 26.13
C PHE A 24 13.89 3.86 27.43
N PRO A 25 14.42 4.28 28.60
CA PRO A 25 13.75 4.10 29.87
C PRO A 25 12.53 5.01 29.99
N SER A 26 11.36 4.42 30.19
CA SER A 26 10.19 5.16 30.68
C SER A 26 10.43 5.50 32.15
N LYS A 27 10.76 6.76 32.44
CA LYS A 27 10.64 7.29 33.79
C LYS A 27 9.17 7.49 34.10
N SER A 28 8.63 6.56 34.87
CA SER A 28 7.45 6.78 35.70
C SER A 28 7.73 7.92 36.68
N ASN A 29 6.92 8.96 36.66
CA ASN A 29 6.73 9.80 37.83
C ASN A 29 5.27 9.66 38.25
N ALA A 30 5.05 8.82 39.26
CA ALA A 30 3.84 8.83 40.03
C ALA A 30 3.87 10.06 40.94
N GLN A 31 2.84 10.90 40.85
CA GLN A 31 2.50 11.80 41.94
C GLN A 31 0.98 11.74 42.15
N THR A 32 0.63 11.08 43.24
CA THR A 32 -0.70 11.03 43.86
C THR A 32 -1.11 12.42 44.34
N VAL A 33 -2.26 12.93 43.92
CA VAL A 33 -3.13 13.78 44.75
C VAL A 33 -4.60 13.55 44.37
N THR A 34 -5.41 13.48 45.42
CA THR A 34 -6.83 13.24 45.65
C THR A 34 -7.84 14.11 44.86
N ALA A 35 -9.05 13.56 44.77
CA ALA A 35 -10.27 14.14 44.21
C ALA A 35 -10.82 15.35 44.98
N ALA A 36 -11.43 16.30 44.25
CA ALA A 36 -12.60 17.08 44.68
C ALA A 36 -13.25 17.83 43.49
N ASN A 37 -14.59 17.86 43.47
CA ASN A 37 -15.48 18.50 42.50
C ASN A 37 -15.46 20.05 42.52
N SER A 38 -15.72 20.69 41.37
CA SER A 38 -16.62 21.86 41.14
C SER A 38 -16.53 22.26 39.65
N LYS A 39 -17.60 22.15 38.85
CA LYS A 39 -18.75 23.04 38.61
C LYS A 39 -18.40 24.30 37.78
N ASP A 40 -18.95 24.31 36.56
CA ASP A 40 -19.32 25.42 35.64
C ASP A 40 -18.49 26.71 35.59
N GLU A 41 -18.05 27.12 34.39
CA GLU A 41 -18.53 28.37 33.75
C GLU A 41 -18.00 28.61 32.31
N ASN A 42 -18.96 28.72 31.40
CA ASN A 42 -19.11 29.57 30.21
C ASN A 42 -17.93 30.29 29.51
N ASN A 43 -17.91 30.07 28.18
CA ASN A 43 -17.77 31.04 27.08
C ASN A 43 -16.63 32.08 27.08
N LYS A 44 -15.68 31.91 26.15
CA LYS A 44 -15.35 32.96 25.17
C LYS A 44 -14.76 32.38 23.88
N HIS A 45 -15.58 32.33 22.83
CA HIS A 45 -15.11 32.25 21.46
C HIS A 45 -14.38 33.55 21.11
N SER A 46 -13.14 33.46 20.67
CA SER A 46 -12.57 34.42 19.74
C SER A 46 -11.91 33.63 18.62
N SER A 47 -12.57 33.72 17.47
CA SER A 47 -12.04 33.41 16.17
C SER A 47 -10.78 34.24 15.95
N ASP A 48 -9.64 33.59 15.78
CA ASP A 48 -8.60 34.12 14.92
C ASP A 48 -7.96 32.96 14.16
N SER A 49 -8.04 33.11 12.85
CA SER A 49 -7.45 32.30 11.80
C SER A 49 -5.97 32.02 12.07
N ALA A 50 -5.66 30.80 12.48
CA ALA A 50 -4.29 30.32 12.65
C ALA A 50 -3.66 30.01 11.29
N THR A 51 -3.11 31.04 10.63
CA THR A 51 -1.91 30.86 9.82
C THR A 51 -0.78 30.45 10.76
N PRO A 52 -0.13 29.27 10.64
CA PRO A 52 0.99 28.95 11.51
C PRO A 52 2.25 29.65 10.97
N SER A 53 2.34 30.97 11.17
CA SER A 53 3.61 31.69 11.10
C SER A 53 4.38 31.44 12.40
N VAL A 54 5.05 30.29 12.48
CA VAL A 54 6.01 30.03 13.56
C VAL A 54 7.36 30.63 13.17
N ASN A 55 7.46 31.96 13.19
CA ASN A 55 8.75 32.63 13.31
C ASN A 55 9.08 32.70 14.80
N ASN A 56 9.55 31.58 15.37
CA ASN A 56 10.17 31.59 16.68
C ASN A 56 11.59 32.14 16.51
N PRO A 57 11.91 33.36 17.00
CA PRO A 57 13.19 34.03 16.73
C PRO A 57 14.40 33.34 17.37
N ASN A 58 14.18 32.27 18.13
CA ASN A 58 15.20 31.55 18.90
C ASN A 58 15.65 30.22 18.26
N ILE A 59 15.23 29.91 17.03
CA ILE A 59 15.67 28.72 16.31
C ILE A 59 16.89 29.11 15.47
N ASP A 60 18.03 28.45 15.70
CA ASP A 60 19.21 28.69 14.88
C ASP A 60 18.93 28.32 13.40
N PRO A 61 19.46 29.09 12.43
CA PRO A 61 19.18 28.88 11.01
C PRO A 61 19.47 27.45 10.52
N LYS A 62 20.47 26.80 11.10
CA LYS A 62 20.89 25.44 10.74
C LYS A 62 19.87 24.40 11.20
N SER A 63 19.34 24.50 12.41
CA SER A 63 18.28 23.62 12.93
C SER A 63 16.99 23.75 12.12
N ARG A 64 16.60 24.99 11.78
CA ARG A 64 15.45 25.24 10.89
C ARG A 64 15.65 24.56 9.54
N ALA A 65 16.78 24.80 8.88
CA ALA A 65 17.11 24.21 7.59
C ALA A 65 17.12 22.67 7.65
N TYR A 66 17.68 22.08 8.71
CA TYR A 66 17.71 20.62 8.92
C TYR A 66 16.32 20.02 9.09
N SER A 67 15.44 20.67 9.86
CA SER A 67 14.07 20.23 10.08
C SER A 67 13.28 20.19 8.77
N ILE A 68 13.33 21.27 7.98
CA ILE A 68 12.62 21.36 6.70
C ILE A 68 13.22 20.36 5.70
N ARG A 69 14.55 20.27 5.61
CA ARG A 69 15.25 19.27 4.79
C ARG A 69 14.73 17.85 5.04
N LYS A 70 14.63 17.44 6.31
CA LYS A 70 14.14 16.11 6.71
C LYS A 70 12.68 15.92 6.27
N ARG A 71 11.83 16.92 6.50
CA ARG A 71 10.42 16.86 6.11
C ARG A 71 10.27 16.77 4.59
N SER A 72 11.01 17.55 3.81
CA SER A 72 11.00 17.50 2.34
C SER A 72 11.45 16.14 1.83
N TRP A 73 12.48 15.55 2.42
CA TRP A 73 12.94 14.20 2.06
C TRP A 73 11.87 13.13 2.25
N ILE A 74 11.14 13.17 3.37
CA ILE A 74 10.08 12.19 3.65
C ILE A 74 8.99 12.24 2.57
N VAL A 75 8.52 13.43 2.21
CA VAL A 75 7.49 13.57 1.16
C VAL A 75 8.04 13.08 -0.19
N LEU A 76 9.27 13.47 -0.52
CA LEU A 76 9.95 13.05 -1.75
C LEU A 76 10.06 11.52 -1.85
N ARG A 77 10.44 10.84 -0.75
CA ARG A 77 10.51 9.38 -0.69
C ARG A 77 9.17 8.74 -1.06
N TYR A 78 8.07 9.16 -0.44
CA TYR A 78 6.77 8.54 -0.67
C TYR A 78 6.17 8.86 -2.05
N LEU A 79 6.59 9.97 -2.66
CA LEU A 79 6.19 10.34 -4.03
C LEU A 79 6.98 9.61 -5.11
N ARG A 80 8.18 9.10 -4.80
CA ARG A 80 9.08 8.49 -5.80
C ARG A 80 8.39 7.42 -6.64
N THR A 81 7.87 6.40 -5.99
CA THR A 81 7.28 5.24 -6.68
C THR A 81 6.01 5.62 -7.41
N THR A 82 5.21 6.52 -6.82
CA THR A 82 3.98 7.03 -7.44
C THR A 82 4.33 7.73 -8.74
N LEU A 83 5.19 8.74 -8.71
CA LEU A 83 5.52 9.51 -9.90
C LEU A 83 6.13 8.61 -10.99
N LEU A 84 7.00 7.68 -10.63
CA LEU A 84 7.62 6.76 -11.60
C LEU A 84 6.62 5.78 -12.20
N ASN A 85 5.77 5.14 -11.38
CA ASN A 85 4.76 4.21 -11.88
C ASN A 85 3.77 4.94 -12.78
N PHE A 86 3.32 6.15 -12.41
CA PHE A 86 2.36 6.93 -13.18
C PHE A 86 2.96 7.75 -14.33
N GLY A 87 4.17 7.42 -14.80
CA GLY A 87 4.77 8.02 -16.00
C GLY A 87 5.23 9.46 -15.84
N ARG A 88 5.26 9.99 -14.61
CA ARG A 88 5.68 11.35 -14.26
C ARG A 88 7.17 11.42 -13.95
N LYS A 89 8.00 10.71 -14.72
CA LYS A 89 9.46 10.66 -14.55
C LYS A 89 10.10 12.05 -14.64
N ASN A 90 9.68 12.87 -15.61
CA ASN A 90 10.23 14.21 -15.78
C ASN A 90 10.00 15.10 -14.55
N GLU A 91 8.84 14.94 -13.90
CA GLU A 91 8.54 15.68 -12.68
C GLU A 91 9.33 15.15 -11.48
N TRP A 92 9.49 13.82 -11.36
CA TRP A 92 10.40 13.23 -10.38
C TRP A 92 11.83 13.77 -10.54
N ASP A 93 12.35 13.79 -11.76
CA ASP A 93 13.71 14.27 -12.07
C ASP A 93 13.87 15.76 -11.74
N ALA A 94 12.84 16.57 -11.98
CA ALA A 94 12.82 17.98 -11.59
C ALA A 94 12.85 18.15 -10.06
N LEU A 95 12.00 17.42 -9.33
CA LEU A 95 11.92 17.51 -7.86
C LEU A 95 13.19 17.05 -7.18
N ILE A 96 13.80 15.94 -7.64
CA ILE A 96 15.08 15.47 -7.08
C ILE A 96 16.22 16.45 -7.42
N SER A 97 16.22 17.06 -8.62
CA SER A 97 17.20 18.09 -8.98
C SER A 97 17.07 19.33 -8.09
N GLU A 98 15.85 19.82 -7.85
CA GLU A 98 15.59 20.91 -6.90
C GLU A 98 16.05 20.55 -5.48
N TYR A 99 15.77 19.34 -5.02
CA TYR A 99 16.23 18.84 -3.73
C TYR A 99 17.77 18.83 -3.64
N SER A 100 18.45 18.30 -4.66
CA SER A 100 19.91 18.25 -4.73
C SER A 100 20.55 19.63 -4.71
N LYS A 101 19.98 20.61 -5.42
CA LYS A 101 20.47 22.01 -5.39
C LYS A 101 20.34 22.64 -4.00
N ALA A 102 19.20 22.40 -3.33
CA ALA A 102 18.99 22.85 -1.95
C ALA A 102 19.95 22.14 -0.99
N GLU A 103 20.21 20.84 -1.18
CA GLU A 103 21.16 20.05 -0.41
C GLU A 103 22.60 20.54 -0.58
N SER A 104 23.04 20.87 -1.79
CA SER A 104 24.38 21.44 -2.02
C SER A 104 24.54 22.80 -1.32
N THR A 105 23.49 23.62 -1.32
CA THR A 105 23.47 24.91 -0.59
C THR A 105 23.53 24.70 0.92
N PHE A 106 22.79 23.70 1.42
CA PHE A 106 22.86 23.26 2.82
C PHE A 106 24.29 22.83 3.18
N GLN A 107 24.92 21.96 2.40
CA GLN A 107 26.27 21.46 2.67
C GLN A 107 27.35 22.56 2.65
N ARG A 108 27.16 23.63 1.87
CA ARG A 108 28.04 24.81 1.85
C ARG A 108 27.89 25.73 3.08
N GLY A 109 26.94 25.44 3.98
CA GLY A 109 26.68 26.23 5.18
C GLY A 109 25.81 27.46 4.94
N GLU A 110 25.22 27.60 3.75
CA GLU A 110 24.31 28.69 3.38
C GLU A 110 22.89 28.39 3.91
N TRP A 111 22.76 28.24 5.24
CA TRP A 111 21.56 27.66 5.89
C TRP A 111 20.26 28.42 5.61
N GLU A 112 20.28 29.75 5.56
CA GLU A 112 19.08 30.57 5.27
C GLU A 112 18.60 30.38 3.82
N SER A 113 19.53 30.37 2.87
CA SER A 113 19.25 30.11 1.45
C SER A 113 18.73 28.68 1.24
N ALA A 114 19.36 27.71 1.89
CA ALA A 114 18.93 26.31 1.88
C ALA A 114 17.54 26.13 2.50
N SER A 115 17.28 26.77 3.65
CA SER A 115 15.98 26.77 4.33
C SER A 115 14.87 27.28 3.42
N THR A 116 15.10 28.42 2.76
CA THR A 116 14.16 29.01 1.79
C THR A 116 13.90 28.07 0.62
N SER A 117 14.96 27.48 0.05
CA SER A 117 14.86 26.54 -1.07
C SER A 117 14.09 25.27 -0.69
N PHE A 118 14.40 24.68 0.48
CA PHE A 118 13.68 23.51 0.98
C PHE A 118 12.23 23.81 1.31
N GLN A 119 11.90 25.01 1.81
CA GLN A 119 10.54 25.41 2.11
C GLN A 119 9.70 25.55 0.82
N ALA A 120 10.27 26.17 -0.22
CA ALA A 120 9.62 26.27 -1.52
C ALA A 120 9.37 24.88 -2.13
N LEU A 121 10.39 24.01 -2.09
CA LEU A 121 10.26 22.62 -2.53
C LEU A 121 9.22 21.85 -1.71
N LYS A 122 9.21 22.02 -0.39
CA LYS A 122 8.23 21.36 0.51
C LYS A 122 6.80 21.71 0.13
N GLY A 123 6.53 22.99 -0.17
CA GLY A 123 5.20 23.43 -0.61
C GLY A 123 4.75 22.71 -1.90
N LYS A 124 5.64 22.59 -2.89
CA LYS A 124 5.36 21.82 -4.12
C LYS A 124 5.10 20.34 -3.82
N LEU A 125 5.97 19.72 -3.02
CA LEU A 125 5.86 18.31 -2.65
C LEU A 125 4.55 18.03 -1.92
N ASP A 126 4.14 18.92 -1.01
CA ASP A 126 2.89 18.78 -0.26
C ASP A 126 1.67 18.86 -1.17
N GLN A 127 1.64 19.78 -2.14
CA GLN A 127 0.55 19.87 -3.12
C GLN A 127 0.44 18.60 -3.96
N ILE A 128 1.57 18.04 -4.41
CA ILE A 128 1.59 16.79 -5.17
C ILE A 128 1.11 15.63 -4.28
N ALA A 129 1.62 15.53 -3.05
CA ALA A 129 1.24 14.47 -2.11
C ALA A 129 -0.24 14.54 -1.73
N GLU A 130 -0.81 15.73 -1.56
CA GLU A 130 -2.23 15.92 -1.29
C GLU A 130 -3.07 15.49 -2.51
N ALA A 131 -2.70 15.90 -3.71
CA ALA A 131 -3.40 15.50 -4.94
C ALA A 131 -3.39 13.98 -5.14
N GLN A 132 -2.23 13.34 -4.92
CA GLN A 132 -2.11 11.88 -4.98
C GLN A 132 -2.91 11.19 -3.86
N SER A 133 -2.91 11.75 -2.65
CA SER A 133 -3.72 11.22 -1.55
C SER A 133 -5.20 11.23 -1.90
N LYS A 134 -5.72 12.30 -2.52
CA LYS A 134 -7.12 12.39 -2.93
C LYS A 134 -7.50 11.30 -3.94
N ASP A 135 -6.64 11.04 -4.92
CA ASP A 135 -6.87 9.95 -5.89
C ASP A 135 -6.88 8.57 -5.22
N VAL A 136 -5.90 8.29 -4.37
CA VAL A 136 -5.81 7.02 -3.63
C VAL A 136 -7.01 6.82 -2.70
N LEU A 137 -7.46 7.89 -2.04
CA LEU A 137 -8.64 7.86 -1.17
C LEU A 137 -9.93 7.63 -1.97
N ALA A 138 -10.10 8.27 -3.12
CA ALA A 138 -11.26 8.04 -3.98
C ALA A 138 -11.35 6.58 -4.45
N LYS A 139 -10.20 5.97 -4.77
CA LYS A 139 -10.12 4.54 -5.10
C LYS A 139 -10.43 3.65 -3.90
N SER A 140 -9.94 4.03 -2.73
CA SER A 140 -10.21 3.32 -1.48
C SER A 140 -11.71 3.34 -1.16
N ASP A 141 -12.37 4.49 -1.27
CA ASP A 141 -13.80 4.64 -1.00
C ASP A 141 -14.65 3.82 -1.98
N ALA A 142 -14.28 3.83 -3.27
CA ALA A 142 -14.95 3.01 -4.28
C ALA A 142 -14.81 1.52 -3.99
N LEU A 143 -13.60 1.09 -3.61
CA LEU A 143 -13.31 -0.31 -3.33
C LEU A 143 -13.93 -0.79 -2.01
N GLU A 144 -13.96 0.03 -0.94
CA GLU A 144 -14.66 -0.31 0.30
C GLU A 144 -16.16 -0.50 0.04
N LYS A 145 -16.78 0.41 -0.71
CA LYS A 145 -18.21 0.32 -1.11
C LYS A 145 -18.50 -0.94 -1.92
N GLU A 146 -17.55 -1.39 -2.73
CA GLU A 146 -17.67 -2.63 -3.49
C GLU A 146 -17.55 -3.87 -2.60
N LEU A 147 -16.60 -3.88 -1.65
CA LEU A 147 -16.24 -5.06 -0.86
C LEU A 147 -17.16 -5.30 0.33
N GLN A 148 -17.53 -4.23 1.06
CA GLN A 148 -18.30 -4.32 2.30
C GLN A 148 -19.60 -5.12 2.14
N PRO A 149 -20.50 -4.84 1.16
CA PRO A 149 -21.72 -5.63 1.02
C PRO A 149 -21.44 -7.09 0.69
N LYS A 150 -20.48 -7.38 -0.19
CA LYS A 150 -20.12 -8.75 -0.60
C LYS A 150 -19.59 -9.58 0.57
N ILE A 151 -18.80 -8.97 1.46
CA ILE A 151 -18.28 -9.63 2.66
C ILE A 151 -19.40 -9.88 3.68
N VAL A 152 -20.32 -8.93 3.83
CA VAL A 152 -21.51 -9.10 4.69
C VAL A 152 -22.40 -10.24 4.17
N ASP A 153 -22.65 -10.30 2.86
CA ASP A 153 -23.43 -11.38 2.24
C ASP A 153 -22.80 -12.76 2.50
N LEU A 154 -21.48 -12.87 2.34
CA LEU A 154 -20.72 -14.09 2.67
C LEU A 154 -20.78 -14.47 4.15
N LYS A 155 -20.88 -13.48 5.04
CA LYS A 155 -21.00 -13.71 6.48
C LYS A 155 -22.35 -14.28 6.86
N ILE A 156 -23.42 -13.75 6.24
CA ILE A 156 -24.81 -14.15 6.50
C ILE A 156 -25.09 -15.53 5.91
N ASN A 157 -24.60 -15.81 4.71
CA ASN A 157 -24.80 -17.10 4.06
C ASN A 157 -23.86 -18.17 4.67
N LYS A 158 -24.40 -19.00 5.56
CA LYS A 158 -23.63 -20.02 6.31
C LYS A 158 -22.99 -21.08 5.42
N ASP A 159 -23.58 -21.35 4.26
CA ASP A 159 -23.14 -22.40 3.33
C ASP A 159 -22.30 -21.85 2.18
N ALA A 160 -22.00 -20.55 2.17
CA ALA A 160 -21.23 -19.94 1.09
C ALA A 160 -19.77 -20.42 1.07
N GLU A 161 -19.31 -20.80 -0.12
CA GLU A 161 -17.90 -21.11 -0.35
C GLU A 161 -17.02 -19.89 -0.06
N GLY A 162 -15.92 -20.13 0.66
CA GLY A 162 -14.98 -19.07 1.04
C GLY A 162 -15.37 -18.28 2.29
N ARG A 163 -16.47 -18.63 2.98
CA ARG A 163 -16.84 -18.05 4.29
C ARG A 163 -15.71 -18.13 5.32
N GLN A 164 -14.84 -19.14 5.26
CA GLN A 164 -13.67 -19.24 6.12
C GLN A 164 -12.70 -18.05 6.03
N TYR A 165 -12.74 -17.27 4.94
CA TYR A 165 -11.89 -16.10 4.73
C TYR A 165 -12.50 -14.81 5.29
N VAL A 166 -13.80 -14.80 5.65
CA VAL A 166 -14.50 -13.62 6.16
C VAL A 166 -13.78 -12.97 7.34
N PRO A 167 -13.32 -13.69 8.39
CA PRO A 167 -12.61 -13.06 9.49
C PRO A 167 -11.32 -12.33 9.07
N VAL A 168 -10.62 -12.85 8.05
CA VAL A 168 -9.40 -12.25 7.51
C VAL A 168 -9.74 -11.01 6.68
N MET A 169 -10.80 -11.07 5.88
CA MET A 169 -11.29 -9.92 5.12
C MET A 169 -11.77 -8.78 6.04
N GLU A 170 -12.53 -9.09 7.09
CA GLU A 170 -12.96 -8.12 8.11
C GLU A 170 -11.76 -7.48 8.83
N LYS A 171 -10.71 -8.27 9.13
CA LYS A 171 -9.47 -7.73 9.68
C LYS A 171 -8.82 -6.70 8.74
N HIS A 172 -8.75 -6.99 7.44
CA HIS A 172 -8.21 -6.03 6.47
C HIS A 172 -9.07 -4.76 6.37
N LEU A 173 -10.40 -4.88 6.38
CA LEU A 173 -11.30 -3.73 6.43
C LEU A 173 -11.10 -2.88 7.69
N GLN A 174 -10.88 -3.52 8.85
CA GLN A 174 -10.61 -2.79 10.09
C GLN A 174 -9.27 -2.05 10.02
N ILE A 175 -8.20 -2.72 9.58
CA ILE A 175 -6.88 -2.10 9.41
C ILE A 175 -6.98 -0.93 8.43
N PHE A 176 -7.74 -1.06 7.33
CA PHE A 176 -8.01 0.03 6.41
C PHE A 176 -8.60 1.26 7.15
N ARG A 177 -9.64 1.08 7.95
CA ARG A 177 -10.30 2.18 8.69
C ARG A 177 -9.36 2.85 9.69
N ASP A 178 -8.60 2.06 10.44
CA ASP A 178 -7.63 2.57 11.41
C ASP A 178 -6.54 3.38 10.70
N THR A 179 -6.06 2.87 9.56
CA THR A 179 -5.04 3.53 8.73
C THR A 179 -5.59 4.80 8.09
N TRP A 180 -6.85 4.80 7.65
CA TRP A 180 -7.51 5.98 7.09
C TRP A 180 -7.62 7.10 8.13
N LEU A 181 -8.01 6.77 9.37
CA LEU A 181 -8.06 7.71 10.48
C LEU A 181 -6.68 8.28 10.82
N ALA A 182 -5.65 7.42 10.89
CA ALA A 182 -4.27 7.87 11.09
C ALA A 182 -3.81 8.80 9.97
N GLY A 183 -4.08 8.44 8.70
CA GLY A 183 -3.76 9.26 7.55
C GLY A 183 -4.48 10.61 7.55
N LYS A 184 -5.73 10.66 8.04
CA LYS A 184 -6.45 11.92 8.22
C LYS A 184 -5.74 12.82 9.23
N GLY A 185 -5.34 12.29 10.38
CA GLY A 185 -4.60 13.06 11.40
C GLY A 185 -3.27 13.62 10.88
N GLU A 186 -2.53 12.87 10.06
CA GLU A 186 -1.29 13.36 9.44
C GLU A 186 -1.56 14.49 8.42
N ARG A 187 -2.62 14.38 7.62
CA ARG A 187 -2.96 15.43 6.65
C ARG A 187 -3.45 16.70 7.34
N ASP A 188 -4.27 16.56 8.38
CA ASP A 188 -4.80 17.69 9.17
C ASP A 188 -3.68 18.42 9.94
N SER A 189 -2.61 17.72 10.30
CA SER A 189 -1.39 18.32 10.90
C SER A 189 -0.37 18.84 9.88
N GLY A 190 -0.69 18.81 8.59
CA GLY A 190 0.16 19.32 7.50
C GLY A 190 1.29 18.37 7.06
N ASN A 191 1.29 17.12 7.51
CA ASN A 191 2.24 16.10 7.12
C ASN A 191 1.77 15.31 5.88
N GLN A 192 1.64 16.00 4.75
CA GLN A 192 1.04 15.43 3.53
C GLN A 192 1.78 14.18 3.03
N GLY A 193 3.10 14.10 3.19
CA GLY A 193 3.88 12.91 2.82
C GLY A 193 3.50 11.67 3.63
N GLN A 194 3.43 11.80 4.95
CA GLN A 194 3.00 10.68 5.81
C GLN A 194 1.51 10.37 5.60
N GLY A 195 0.69 11.39 5.35
CA GLY A 195 -0.71 11.25 4.96
C GLY A 195 -0.90 10.42 3.68
N LEU A 196 -0.05 10.64 2.67
CA LEU A 196 -0.02 9.85 1.44
C LEU A 196 0.38 8.40 1.71
N TYR A 197 1.43 8.19 2.53
CA TYR A 197 1.85 6.84 2.92
C TYR A 197 0.68 6.06 3.55
N PHE A 198 -0.03 6.66 4.51
CA PHE A 198 -1.18 6.01 5.13
C PHE A 198 -2.34 5.78 4.14
N ALA A 199 -2.60 6.71 3.22
CA ALA A 199 -3.60 6.49 2.17
C ALA A 199 -3.27 5.24 1.33
N LYS A 200 -2.01 5.09 0.91
CA LYS A 200 -1.53 3.90 0.18
C LYS A 200 -1.65 2.63 1.01
N GLN A 201 -1.24 2.66 2.28
CA GLN A 201 -1.35 1.50 3.16
C GLN A 201 -2.81 1.08 3.37
N GLY A 202 -3.74 2.04 3.45
CA GLY A 202 -5.16 1.76 3.49
C GLY A 202 -5.64 1.04 2.23
N LEU A 203 -5.34 1.58 1.05
CA LEU A 203 -5.70 0.96 -0.23
C LEU A 203 -5.13 -0.46 -0.37
N LEU A 204 -3.89 -0.70 0.09
CA LEU A 204 -3.28 -2.02 0.08
C LEU A 204 -4.10 -3.04 0.88
N GLN A 205 -4.65 -2.67 2.03
CA GLN A 205 -5.49 -3.58 2.81
C GLN A 205 -6.79 -3.91 2.09
N LEU A 206 -7.38 -2.93 1.39
CA LEU A 206 -8.58 -3.18 0.58
C LEU A 206 -8.27 -4.12 -0.59
N TYR A 207 -7.13 -3.98 -1.26
CA TYR A 207 -6.73 -4.95 -2.28
C TYR A 207 -6.52 -6.35 -1.72
N LYS A 208 -5.91 -6.49 -0.53
CA LYS A 208 -5.79 -7.79 0.15
C LYS A 208 -7.15 -8.41 0.44
N ALA A 209 -8.12 -7.61 0.90
CA ALA A 209 -9.50 -8.06 1.09
C ALA A 209 -10.15 -8.47 -0.24
N LYS A 210 -9.97 -7.69 -1.32
CA LYS A 210 -10.46 -8.03 -2.66
C LYS A 210 -9.88 -9.35 -3.18
N ILE A 211 -8.57 -9.54 -3.08
CA ILE A 211 -7.89 -10.77 -3.51
C ILE A 211 -8.45 -11.98 -2.74
N LEU A 212 -8.64 -11.86 -1.43
CA LEU A 212 -9.26 -12.92 -0.63
C LEU A 212 -10.69 -13.21 -1.04
N LEU A 213 -11.48 -12.17 -1.33
CA LEU A 213 -12.85 -12.29 -1.81
C LEU A 213 -12.91 -13.01 -3.17
N GLU A 214 -12.05 -12.64 -4.12
CA GLU A 214 -12.01 -13.31 -5.42
C GLU A 214 -11.48 -14.75 -5.32
N LYS A 215 -10.49 -15.01 -4.46
CA LYS A 215 -10.04 -16.37 -4.12
C LYS A 215 -11.16 -17.20 -3.48
N SER A 216 -12.04 -16.56 -2.71
CA SER A 216 -13.18 -17.21 -2.06
C SER A 216 -14.16 -17.80 -3.08
N LYS A 217 -14.36 -17.12 -4.22
CA LYS A 217 -15.23 -17.57 -5.33
C LYS A 217 -14.66 -18.75 -6.11
N GLU A 218 -13.38 -19.03 -5.97
CA GLU A 218 -12.73 -20.17 -6.62
C GLU A 218 -12.93 -21.49 -5.86
N GLY A 219 -13.40 -21.42 -4.62
CA GLY A 219 -13.58 -22.61 -3.78
C GLY A 219 -12.33 -23.49 -3.74
N LYS A 220 -12.50 -24.78 -4.04
CA LYS A 220 -11.42 -25.78 -4.11
C LYS A 220 -10.88 -25.94 -5.54
N LEU A 221 -10.65 -24.85 -6.26
CA LEU A 221 -10.07 -24.93 -7.60
C LEU A 221 -8.71 -25.67 -7.55
N GLU A 222 -8.61 -26.75 -8.33
CA GLU A 222 -7.40 -27.54 -8.45
C GLU A 222 -6.26 -26.75 -9.09
N SER A 223 -5.02 -27.15 -8.79
CA SER A 223 -3.80 -26.47 -9.28
C SER A 223 -3.76 -26.31 -10.80
N GLU A 224 -4.26 -27.30 -11.55
CA GLU A 224 -4.39 -27.27 -13.00
C GLU A 224 -5.36 -26.19 -13.49
N ALA A 225 -6.53 -26.09 -12.84
CA ALA A 225 -7.53 -25.09 -13.16
C ALA A 225 -7.00 -23.67 -12.87
N LYS A 226 -6.24 -23.48 -11.78
CA LYS A 226 -5.59 -22.19 -11.46
C LYS A 226 -4.56 -21.79 -12.50
N LEU A 227 -3.73 -22.74 -12.94
CA LEU A 227 -2.75 -22.53 -14.02
C LEU A 227 -3.42 -22.18 -15.35
N SER A 228 -4.47 -22.93 -15.74
CA SER A 228 -5.20 -22.72 -17.00
C SER A 228 -5.91 -21.35 -17.08
N LYS A 229 -6.30 -20.80 -15.92
CA LYS A 229 -6.96 -19.49 -15.80
C LYS A 229 -5.98 -18.35 -15.49
N ASN A 230 -4.68 -18.63 -15.44
CA ASN A 230 -3.64 -17.67 -15.05
C ASN A 230 -3.93 -16.99 -13.69
N ARG A 231 -4.37 -17.77 -12.70
CA ARG A 231 -4.72 -17.31 -11.34
C ARG A 231 -3.79 -17.91 -10.30
N VAL A 232 -2.50 -17.66 -10.49
CA VAL A 232 -1.41 -18.28 -9.71
C VAL A 232 -0.74 -17.28 -8.77
N LEU A 233 -0.75 -15.99 -9.09
CA LEU A 233 -0.26 -14.89 -8.26
C LEU A 233 -1.41 -14.11 -7.64
N GLU A 234 -1.13 -13.33 -6.60
CA GLU A 234 -2.14 -12.46 -5.97
C GLU A 234 -2.62 -11.34 -6.90
N THR A 235 -1.71 -10.82 -7.72
CA THR A 235 -2.00 -9.77 -8.71
C THR A 235 -2.88 -10.25 -9.85
N ASP A 236 -3.05 -11.56 -10.04
CA ASP A 236 -3.94 -12.12 -11.07
C ASP A 236 -5.42 -11.88 -10.79
N TYR A 237 -5.74 -11.51 -9.55
CA TYR A 237 -7.09 -11.16 -9.09
C TYR A 237 -7.37 -9.66 -9.18
N LEU A 238 -6.43 -8.89 -9.71
CA LEU A 238 -6.50 -7.45 -9.89
C LEU A 238 -6.50 -7.12 -11.39
N SER A 239 -7.20 -6.07 -11.77
CA SER A 239 -7.08 -5.50 -13.12
C SER A 239 -5.69 -4.87 -13.31
N SER A 240 -5.28 -4.65 -14.57
CA SER A 240 -3.98 -4.02 -14.87
C SER A 240 -3.79 -2.67 -14.16
N ASP A 241 -4.84 -1.86 -14.08
CA ASP A 241 -4.78 -0.58 -13.38
C ASP A 241 -4.62 -0.76 -11.87
N GLU A 242 -5.31 -1.74 -11.29
CA GLU A 242 -5.18 -2.07 -9.87
C GLU A 242 -3.82 -2.65 -9.51
N VAL A 243 -3.21 -3.45 -10.39
CA VAL A 243 -1.84 -3.96 -10.21
C VAL A 243 -0.85 -2.79 -10.10
N LYS A 244 -1.05 -1.73 -10.88
CA LYS A 244 -0.20 -0.53 -10.81
C LYS A 244 -0.29 0.17 -9.46
N TYR A 245 -1.51 0.32 -8.91
CA TYR A 245 -1.71 0.87 -7.57
C TYR A 245 -1.21 -0.08 -6.47
N TRP A 246 -1.38 -1.39 -6.65
CA TRP A 246 -0.83 -2.41 -5.75
C TRP A 246 0.70 -2.26 -5.63
N ASP A 247 1.39 -2.19 -6.77
CA ASP A 247 2.84 -1.99 -6.83
C ASP A 247 3.25 -0.65 -6.18
N ASP A 248 2.52 0.44 -6.44
CA ASP A 248 2.80 1.73 -5.78
C ASP A 248 2.58 1.68 -4.25
N CYS A 249 1.56 0.95 -3.78
CA CYS A 249 1.32 0.79 -2.35
C CYS A 249 2.41 -0.03 -1.64
N LEU A 250 3.10 -0.91 -2.37
CA LEU A 250 4.25 -1.67 -1.93
C LEU A 250 5.59 -0.92 -2.10
N GLU A 251 5.56 0.33 -2.59
CA GLU A 251 6.74 1.13 -2.90
C GLU A 251 7.71 0.47 -3.91
N VAL A 252 7.15 -0.27 -4.88
CA VAL A 252 7.91 -0.96 -5.94
C VAL A 252 7.56 -0.42 -7.32
N LEU A 253 8.47 -0.58 -8.28
CA LEU A 253 8.29 -0.11 -9.65
C LEU A 253 7.53 -1.14 -10.48
N THR A 254 6.39 -0.75 -11.06
CA THR A 254 5.50 -1.65 -11.81
C THR A 254 6.22 -2.37 -12.95
N GLU A 255 7.07 -1.67 -13.69
CA GLU A 255 7.82 -2.28 -14.80
C GLU A 255 8.79 -3.37 -14.32
N SER A 256 9.47 -3.14 -13.20
CA SER A 256 10.38 -4.13 -12.60
C SER A 256 9.61 -5.33 -12.06
N GLU A 257 8.53 -5.08 -11.32
CA GLU A 257 7.71 -6.15 -10.74
C GLU A 257 6.98 -6.97 -11.81
N GLU A 258 6.61 -6.37 -12.94
CA GLU A 258 6.01 -7.10 -14.05
C GLU A 258 6.97 -8.15 -14.63
N VAL A 259 8.27 -7.83 -14.72
CA VAL A 259 9.29 -8.82 -15.11
C VAL A 259 9.39 -9.95 -14.07
N HIS A 260 9.28 -9.61 -12.79
CA HIS A 260 9.33 -10.61 -11.70
C HIS A 260 8.11 -11.52 -11.72
N ARG A 261 6.91 -10.97 -11.88
CA ARG A 261 5.66 -11.73 -12.01
C ARG A 261 5.70 -12.70 -13.19
N ARG A 262 6.22 -12.26 -14.35
CA ARG A 262 6.38 -13.15 -15.52
C ARG A 262 7.32 -14.32 -15.23
N LYS A 263 8.50 -14.04 -14.65
CA LYS A 263 9.46 -15.08 -14.26
C LYS A 263 8.87 -16.06 -13.24
N GLU A 264 8.12 -15.56 -12.27
CA GLU A 264 7.46 -16.40 -11.26
C GLU A 264 6.40 -17.30 -11.89
N LYS A 265 5.54 -16.75 -12.77
CA LYS A 265 4.56 -17.53 -13.53
C LYS A 265 5.20 -18.62 -14.36
N ASP A 266 6.28 -18.31 -15.08
CA ASP A 266 7.03 -19.29 -15.88
C ASP A 266 7.64 -20.39 -15.00
N ALA A 267 8.17 -20.03 -13.83
CA ALA A 267 8.70 -21.00 -12.87
C ALA A 267 7.60 -21.94 -12.34
N ILE A 268 6.41 -21.40 -12.00
CA ILE A 268 5.26 -22.20 -11.55
C ILE A 268 4.81 -23.16 -12.67
N ARG A 269 4.69 -22.67 -13.91
CA ARG A 269 4.35 -23.48 -15.09
C ARG A 269 5.36 -24.61 -15.30
N LYS A 270 6.66 -24.33 -15.21
CA LYS A 270 7.72 -25.32 -15.35
C LYS A 270 7.69 -26.39 -14.26
N ILE A 271 7.47 -26.00 -13.00
CA ILE A 271 7.34 -26.94 -11.87
C ILE A 271 6.13 -27.85 -12.07
N TYR A 272 5.00 -27.31 -12.54
CA TYR A 272 3.82 -28.11 -12.84
C TYR A 272 4.12 -29.12 -13.95
N GLN A 273 4.70 -28.68 -15.07
CA GLN A 273 5.07 -29.55 -16.19
C GLN A 273 6.03 -30.67 -15.76
N GLN A 274 7.02 -30.36 -14.92
CA GLN A 274 7.94 -31.36 -14.37
C GLN A 274 7.22 -32.42 -13.53
N ARG A 275 6.15 -32.07 -12.81
CA ARG A 275 5.39 -32.99 -11.96
C ARG A 275 4.33 -33.78 -12.72
N LYS A 276 3.77 -33.23 -13.80
CA LYS A 276 2.60 -33.78 -14.51
C LYS A 276 2.89 -34.25 -15.93
N GLY A 277 4.08 -33.99 -16.46
CA GLY A 277 4.53 -34.42 -17.79
C GLY A 277 4.00 -33.56 -18.95
N SER A 278 3.01 -32.70 -18.72
CA SER A 278 2.44 -31.78 -19.72
C SER A 278 1.93 -30.50 -19.06
N LEU A 279 1.73 -29.45 -19.85
CA LEU A 279 1.12 -28.20 -19.41
C LEU A 279 -0.41 -28.28 -19.59
N PRO A 280 -1.19 -27.64 -18.70
CA PRO A 280 -2.63 -27.51 -18.87
C PRO A 280 -2.93 -26.75 -20.17
N SER A 281 -4.02 -27.10 -20.85
CA SER A 281 -4.48 -26.31 -21.99
C SER A 281 -4.85 -24.90 -21.51
N GLU A 282 -4.29 -23.86 -22.15
CA GLU A 282 -4.69 -22.49 -21.85
C GLU A 282 -6.16 -22.31 -22.25
N THR A 283 -7.04 -22.09 -21.27
CA THR A 283 -8.40 -21.67 -21.54
C THR A 283 -8.34 -20.30 -22.17
N LYS A 284 -8.66 -20.19 -23.46
CA LYS A 284 -8.83 -18.88 -24.13
C LYS A 284 -9.84 -18.07 -23.31
N GLN A 285 -9.39 -16.93 -22.82
CA GLN A 285 -10.16 -16.02 -21.98
C GLN A 285 -11.39 -15.54 -22.75
N GLY A 286 -12.55 -16.15 -22.47
CA GLY A 286 -13.83 -15.80 -23.06
C GLY A 286 -14.88 -15.83 -21.96
N ASP A 287 -14.99 -14.75 -21.20
CA ASP A 287 -16.18 -14.38 -20.44
C ASP A 287 -16.04 -12.90 -20.05
N ALA A 288 -16.27 -12.04 -21.04
CA ALA A 288 -16.80 -10.71 -20.79
C ALA A 288 -18.33 -10.84 -20.73
N PRO A 289 -19.02 -10.26 -19.72
CA PRO A 289 -20.46 -10.39 -19.61
C PRO A 289 -21.14 -9.53 -20.68
N GLY A 290 -21.82 -10.17 -21.62
CA GLY A 290 -22.86 -9.55 -22.43
C GLY A 290 -22.66 -9.60 -23.94
N ALA A 291 -23.04 -10.71 -24.56
CA ALA A 291 -23.72 -10.67 -25.87
C ALA A 291 -24.59 -11.92 -25.98
N LYS A 292 -25.91 -11.69 -26.08
CA LYS A 292 -26.92 -12.73 -26.26
C LYS A 292 -26.58 -13.62 -27.45
N ALA A 293 -26.65 -14.93 -27.24
CA ALA A 293 -26.75 -15.92 -28.30
C ALA A 293 -27.95 -15.58 -29.19
N THR A 294 -27.70 -15.40 -30.49
CA THR A 294 -28.72 -15.58 -31.51
C THR A 294 -28.51 -16.95 -32.12
N SER A 295 -29.39 -17.86 -31.75
CA SER A 295 -29.61 -19.15 -32.38
C SER A 295 -30.02 -18.97 -33.84
N GLY A 296 -29.39 -19.73 -34.74
CA GLY A 296 -29.77 -19.81 -36.14
C GLY A 296 -29.28 -21.13 -36.73
N THR A 297 -30.00 -22.20 -36.43
CA THR A 297 -29.92 -23.50 -37.08
C THR A 297 -30.39 -23.37 -38.53
N GLU A 298 -29.63 -23.87 -39.50
CA GLU A 298 -30.26 -24.55 -40.64
C GLU A 298 -29.32 -25.59 -41.27
N ALA A 299 -29.79 -26.83 -41.22
CA ALA A 299 -29.26 -27.97 -41.94
C ALA A 299 -29.83 -27.95 -43.36
N GLY A 300 -29.00 -28.24 -44.37
CA GLY A 300 -29.45 -28.30 -45.76
C GLY A 300 -28.50 -29.11 -46.63
N LYS A 301 -28.68 -30.43 -46.61
CA LYS A 301 -28.10 -31.40 -47.54
C LYS A 301 -28.89 -31.34 -48.85
N LYS A 302 -28.25 -31.00 -49.97
CA LYS A 302 -28.31 -31.67 -51.28
C LYS A 302 -27.32 -31.02 -52.24
#